data_AF-A0A6I4USV3-F1
#
_entry.id   AF-A0A6I4USV3-F1
#
_cell.length_a   1.000
_cell.length_b   1.000
_cell.length_c   1.000
_cell.angle_alpha   90.00
_cell.angle_beta   90.00
_cell.angle_gamma   90.00
#
_symmetry.space_group_name_H-M   'P 1'
#
loop_
_entity.id
_entity.type
_entity.pdbx_description
1 polymer ?
#
loop_
_entity_poly.entity_id
_entity_poly.type
_entity_poly.pdbx_seq_one_letter_code
_entity_poly.pdbx_strand_id
1 'polypeptide(L)'
;MIGRQPGSPLSERRRAWLALGLLPLLSGCLGAVALPLLAGGAFMVRDKHRVRAATEVPSPDPKVTLETEQAREAVGGIEPGTGVEITSLRELPPPSGAVAAAPVSERWEQFFAYTASKAQPAAGEASRLQSALLQSPPSIDAPVRRECPAQFPAVVIDLDDRSTPFAPERLSAAPAGTAEGLARLRAAGITVLWISRLPAGRAGDVARALRASGLDPQGQDQLLLLRSGEDRKQVLRQEANLDVCVVAIAGDERSDFDELFDYLRDPDGAVGLYPMMGDGWFLVPSLTDPGAEVTE
;
A
#
# COMPACT_ATOMS: atom_id res chain seq x y z
N MET A 1 56.65 39.84 -17.90
CA MET A 1 55.62 40.72 -17.31
C MET A 1 54.75 39.81 -16.44
N ILE A 2 55.04 39.59 -15.14
CA ILE A 2 54.85 40.47 -13.96
C ILE A 2 53.40 40.98 -13.90
N GLY A 3 52.55 40.75 -12.89
CA GLY A 3 52.64 40.14 -11.55
C GLY A 3 51.32 39.41 -11.21
N ARG A 4 51.18 38.52 -10.22
CA ARG A 4 51.42 38.56 -8.76
C ARG A 4 50.67 39.68 -8.03
N GLN A 5 49.60 39.33 -7.30
CA GLN A 5 49.39 39.68 -5.88
C GLN A 5 48.33 38.73 -5.26
N PRO A 6 48.61 38.12 -4.10
CA PRO A 6 47.69 37.35 -3.25
C PRO A 6 47.28 38.11 -1.97
N GLY A 7 46.27 37.62 -1.25
CA GLY A 7 46.10 37.88 0.20
C GLY A 7 44.66 37.68 0.67
N SER A 8 44.36 36.67 1.51
CA SER A 8 44.50 36.62 3.00
C SER A 8 43.14 36.89 3.69
N PRO A 9 42.93 36.59 4.98
CA PRO A 9 43.02 35.30 5.66
C PRO A 9 41.80 35.02 6.58
N LEU A 10 41.84 33.83 7.19
CA LEU A 10 41.12 33.37 8.39
C LEU A 10 40.79 34.48 9.41
N SER A 11 39.57 34.43 9.96
CA SER A 11 39.32 34.95 11.32
C SER A 11 38.45 33.97 12.12
N GLU A 12 39.12 33.21 12.98
CA GLU A 12 38.55 32.65 14.20
C GLU A 12 38.00 33.78 15.07
N ARG A 13 36.77 33.64 15.57
CA ARG A 13 36.37 34.27 16.83
C ARG A 13 35.62 33.28 17.71
N ARG A 14 36.40 32.66 18.58
CA ARG A 14 35.99 32.14 19.88
C ARG A 14 35.12 33.15 20.63
N ARG A 15 33.98 32.71 21.17
CA ARG A 15 33.44 33.19 22.46
C ARG A 15 32.75 32.04 23.19
N ALA A 16 33.52 31.44 24.10
CA ALA A 16 33.00 30.75 25.27
C ALA A 16 32.66 31.78 26.34
N TRP A 17 31.47 31.70 26.95
CA TRP A 17 31.10 32.25 28.26
C TRP A 17 30.01 31.30 28.80
N LEU A 18 30.36 30.40 29.71
CA LEU A 18 30.34 30.53 31.18
C LEU A 18 28.94 30.32 31.78
N ALA A 19 28.83 29.18 32.46
CA ALA A 19 27.78 28.83 33.41
C ALA A 19 27.85 29.68 34.68
N LEU A 20 26.69 29.97 35.30
CA LEU A 20 26.50 30.01 36.76
C LEU A 20 25.01 30.22 37.09
N GLY A 21 24.36 29.24 37.74
CA GLY A 21 23.81 29.41 39.10
C GLY A 21 22.32 29.78 39.05
N LEU A 22 21.42 29.43 39.97
CA LEU A 22 21.44 28.85 41.31
C LEU A 22 20.12 28.07 41.49
N LEU A 23 20.16 26.95 42.22
CA LEU A 23 19.00 26.41 42.94
C LEU A 23 18.75 27.22 44.22
N PRO A 24 17.49 27.30 44.67
CA PRO A 24 17.20 27.02 46.08
C PRO A 24 16.09 25.98 46.26
N LEU A 25 16.31 25.14 47.27
CA LEU A 25 15.39 24.15 47.83
C LEU A 25 14.47 24.79 48.88
N LEU A 26 13.34 24.09 49.12
CA LEU A 26 12.50 23.99 50.35
C LEU A 26 11.13 24.70 50.40
N SER A 27 10.09 23.84 50.37
CA SER A 27 9.11 23.61 51.47
C SER A 27 7.66 24.15 51.36
N GLY A 28 6.71 23.21 51.20
CA GLY A 28 5.33 23.19 51.74
C GLY A 28 4.26 23.99 50.95
N CYS A 29 3.02 23.57 50.71
CA CYS A 29 2.18 22.44 51.16
C CYS A 29 1.05 22.19 50.11
N LEU A 30 0.65 20.92 50.01
CA LEU A 30 -0.70 20.36 49.76
C LEU A 30 -1.74 21.26 49.07
N GLY A 31 -2.06 20.95 47.81
CA GLY A 31 -3.25 21.46 47.14
C GLY A 31 -3.42 20.87 45.74
N ALA A 32 -4.42 20.01 45.59
CA ALA A 32 -4.95 19.46 44.34
C ALA A 32 -4.01 18.56 43.50
N VAL A 33 -4.19 17.25 43.67
CA VAL A 33 -4.02 16.30 42.55
C VAL A 33 -5.10 16.64 41.52
N ALA A 34 -4.81 17.61 40.65
CA ALA A 34 -5.47 17.70 39.37
C ALA A 34 -4.88 16.57 38.54
N LEU A 35 -5.57 15.43 38.49
CA LEU A 35 -5.44 14.49 37.39
C LEU A 35 -5.59 15.33 36.11
N PRO A 36 -4.58 15.43 35.23
CA PRO A 36 -4.89 15.74 33.86
C PRO A 36 -5.73 14.56 33.38
N LEU A 37 -7.04 14.75 33.38
CA LEU A 37 -7.94 14.00 32.52
C LEU A 37 -7.26 13.97 31.15
N LEU A 38 -6.99 12.75 30.69
CA LEU A 38 -6.54 12.40 29.35
C LEU A 38 -7.50 13.05 28.34
N ALA A 39 -7.25 14.31 28.01
CA ALA A 39 -7.97 15.05 27.01
C ALA A 39 -7.15 15.00 25.73
N GLY A 40 -7.55 14.08 24.85
CA GLY A 40 -7.18 14.08 23.44
C GLY A 40 -5.70 13.89 23.19
N GLY A 41 -5.28 12.62 23.13
CA GLY A 41 -4.20 12.30 22.20
C GLY A 41 -4.66 12.75 20.82
N ALA A 42 -4.24 13.95 20.41
CA ALA A 42 -4.12 14.25 19.01
C ALA A 42 -3.15 13.20 18.47
N PHE A 43 -3.69 12.15 17.87
CA PHE A 43 -2.95 11.38 16.91
C PHE A 43 -2.51 12.40 15.87
N MET A 44 -1.29 12.92 16.02
CA MET A 44 -0.55 13.44 14.89
C MET A 44 -0.38 12.24 13.97
N VAL A 45 -1.36 12.04 13.09
CA VAL A 45 -1.20 11.27 11.87
C VAL A 45 -0.04 11.95 11.17
N ARG A 46 1.13 11.35 11.35
CA ARG A 46 2.34 11.78 10.69
C ARG A 46 2.03 11.64 9.21
N ASP A 47 1.90 12.76 8.50
CA ASP A 47 1.75 12.84 7.05
C ASP A 47 2.89 12.03 6.41
N LYS A 48 2.67 10.73 6.23
CA LYS A 48 3.66 9.85 5.62
C LYS A 48 3.39 9.90 4.12
N HIS A 49 4.03 10.89 3.51
CA HIS A 49 4.21 11.05 2.06
C HIS A 49 2.91 11.25 1.30
N ARG A 50 2.36 12.48 1.36
CA ARG A 50 1.22 12.88 0.55
C ARG A 50 1.56 12.72 -0.94
N VAL A 51 0.82 11.87 -1.64
CA VAL A 51 0.97 11.63 -3.08
C VAL A 51 0.06 12.61 -3.82
N ARG A 52 0.58 13.36 -4.78
CA ARG A 52 -0.18 14.38 -5.52
C ARG A 52 -1.36 13.82 -6.32
N ALA A 53 -1.24 12.56 -6.75
CA ALA A 53 -2.29 11.84 -7.47
C ALA A 53 -3.37 11.30 -6.54
N ALA A 54 -3.18 11.38 -5.21
CA ALA A 54 -4.15 10.89 -4.26
C ALA A 54 -5.43 11.72 -4.29
N THR A 55 -6.55 11.02 -4.29
CA THR A 55 -7.89 11.58 -4.18
C THR A 55 -8.16 11.93 -2.73
N GLU A 56 -8.65 13.15 -2.50
CA GLU A 56 -9.06 13.57 -1.17
C GLU A 56 -10.24 12.72 -0.68
N VAL A 57 -10.10 12.14 0.51
CA VAL A 57 -11.17 11.43 1.18
C VAL A 57 -11.93 12.44 2.04
N PRO A 58 -13.25 12.62 1.84
CA PRO A 58 -14.05 13.46 2.71
C PRO A 58 -13.93 12.99 4.16
N SER A 59 -13.70 13.93 5.08
CA SER A 59 -13.71 13.61 6.52
C SER A 59 -15.09 13.03 6.88
N PRO A 60 -15.15 11.91 7.63
CA PRO A 60 -16.43 11.36 8.05
C PRO A 60 -17.19 12.40 8.86
N ASP A 61 -18.42 12.71 8.45
CA ASP A 61 -19.31 13.57 9.22
C ASP A 61 -19.48 12.98 10.63
N PRO A 62 -19.20 13.74 11.70
CA PRO A 62 -19.26 13.23 13.08
C PRO A 62 -20.68 12.86 13.54
N LYS A 63 -21.68 13.00 12.66
CA LYS A 63 -23.09 12.67 12.94
C LYS A 63 -23.49 11.27 12.50
N VAL A 64 -22.63 10.54 11.77
CA VAL A 64 -22.87 9.13 11.43
C VAL A 64 -22.16 8.25 12.46
N THR A 65 -22.63 8.30 13.70
CA THR A 65 -22.22 7.40 14.79
C THR A 65 -23.45 6.71 15.37
N LEU A 66 -24.23 6.11 14.49
CA LEU A 66 -25.36 5.21 14.75
C LEU A 66 -25.31 4.34 13.48
N GLU A 67 -25.06 3.03 13.45
CA GLU A 67 -25.47 1.93 14.30
C GLU A 67 -24.40 0.83 14.16
N THR A 68 -23.59 0.57 15.18
CA THR A 68 -22.71 -0.63 15.19
C THR A 68 -22.69 -1.32 16.56
N GLU A 69 -23.64 -0.99 17.44
CA GLU A 69 -23.81 -1.65 18.73
C GLU A 69 -24.85 -2.78 18.72
N GLN A 70 -25.60 -3.00 17.62
CA GLN A 70 -26.63 -4.06 17.56
C GLN A 70 -26.19 -5.38 16.90
N ALA A 71 -24.91 -5.53 16.54
CA ALA A 71 -24.36 -6.79 16.02
C ALA A 71 -23.53 -7.58 17.06
N ARG A 72 -23.81 -7.42 18.36
CA ARG A 72 -23.14 -8.15 19.46
C ARG A 72 -24.02 -9.16 20.20
N GLU A 73 -25.22 -9.46 19.71
CA GLU A 73 -26.12 -10.41 20.36
C GLU A 73 -26.53 -11.53 19.40
N ALA A 74 -25.56 -12.38 19.06
CA ALA A 74 -25.79 -13.72 18.51
C ALA A 74 -24.54 -14.60 18.75
N VAL A 75 -24.16 -14.80 20.02
CA VAL A 75 -23.25 -15.87 20.42
C VAL A 75 -24.08 -16.89 21.20
N GLY A 76 -24.69 -17.83 20.46
CA GLY A 76 -25.40 -18.97 21.01
C GLY A 76 -24.54 -20.22 20.93
N GLY A 77 -24.15 -20.75 22.09
CA GLY A 77 -23.91 -22.17 22.41
C GLY A 77 -22.92 -22.97 21.54
N ILE A 78 -21.72 -23.22 22.07
CA ILE A 78 -20.84 -24.32 21.62
C ILE A 78 -21.11 -25.54 22.51
N GLU A 79 -21.58 -26.64 21.92
CA GLU A 79 -21.57 -27.98 22.53
C GLU A 79 -20.39 -28.79 21.94
N PRO A 80 -19.60 -29.53 22.76
CA PRO A 80 -18.49 -30.32 22.27
C PRO A 80 -18.94 -31.72 21.82
N GLY A 81 -18.74 -32.03 20.54
CA GLY A 81 -19.03 -33.35 19.96
C GLY A 81 -17.87 -33.86 19.12
N THR A 82 -17.18 -34.87 19.64
CA THR A 82 -16.06 -35.62 19.05
C THR A 82 -16.42 -36.35 17.77
N GLY A 83 -15.56 -36.27 16.74
CA GLY A 83 -15.59 -37.16 15.59
C GLY A 83 -14.41 -36.92 14.65
N VAL A 84 -13.39 -37.77 14.73
CA VAL A 84 -12.27 -37.83 13.77
C VAL A 84 -12.75 -38.63 12.56
N GLU A 85 -12.84 -38.02 11.39
CA GLU A 85 -13.01 -38.75 10.12
C GLU A 85 -11.65 -39.09 9.51
N ILE A 86 -11.45 -40.39 9.28
CA ILE A 86 -10.29 -40.96 8.59
C ILE A 86 -10.51 -40.79 7.09
N THR A 87 -9.66 -39.98 6.45
CA THR A 87 -9.65 -39.75 5.00
C THR A 87 -9.37 -41.04 4.21
N SER A 88 -10.21 -41.32 3.20
CA SER A 88 -10.00 -42.40 2.23
C SER A 88 -9.50 -41.83 0.89
N LEU A 89 -8.20 -41.53 0.81
CA LEU A 89 -7.53 -41.22 -0.45
C LEU A 89 -7.65 -42.42 -1.41
N ARG A 90 -8.31 -42.21 -2.55
CA ARG A 90 -8.50 -43.23 -3.61
C ARG A 90 -8.02 -42.80 -5.00
N GLU A 91 -7.30 -41.69 -5.12
CA GLU A 91 -6.82 -41.22 -6.43
C GLU A 91 -5.31 -40.95 -6.48
N LEU A 92 -4.72 -41.37 -7.59
CA LEU A 92 -3.32 -41.17 -7.94
C LEU A 92 -3.09 -39.70 -8.32
N PRO A 93 -1.91 -39.13 -8.01
CA PRO A 93 -1.61 -37.75 -8.35
C PRO A 93 -1.59 -37.54 -9.88
N PRO A 94 -2.12 -36.41 -10.38
CA PRO A 94 -2.06 -36.06 -11.80
C PRO A 94 -0.62 -35.81 -12.25
N PRO A 95 -0.31 -35.96 -13.56
CA PRO A 95 1.05 -35.82 -14.09
C PRO A 95 1.62 -34.43 -13.82
N SER A 96 2.86 -34.41 -13.30
CA SER A 96 3.65 -33.20 -13.03
C SER A 96 3.77 -32.35 -14.30
N GLY A 97 2.99 -31.27 -14.38
CA GLY A 97 2.96 -30.38 -15.54
C GLY A 97 1.85 -29.33 -15.52
N ALA A 98 0.78 -29.53 -14.76
CA ALA A 98 -0.16 -28.46 -14.44
C ALA A 98 0.37 -27.71 -13.20
N VAL A 99 0.74 -26.43 -13.35
CA VAL A 99 0.88 -25.54 -12.19
C VAL A 99 -0.52 -25.41 -11.63
N ALA A 100 -0.80 -26.11 -10.53
CA ALA A 100 -2.07 -25.94 -9.84
C ALA A 100 -2.19 -24.46 -9.47
N ALA A 101 -3.33 -23.83 -9.74
CA ALA A 101 -3.56 -22.45 -9.32
C ALA A 101 -3.28 -22.38 -7.81
N ALA A 102 -2.25 -21.61 -7.45
CA ALA A 102 -1.91 -21.38 -6.05
C ALA A 102 -3.17 -20.91 -5.31
N PRO A 103 -3.48 -21.41 -4.10
CA PRO A 103 -4.61 -20.95 -3.32
C PRO A 103 -4.60 -19.41 -3.22
N VAL A 104 -5.77 -18.79 -3.16
CA VAL A 104 -5.95 -17.31 -3.15
C VAL A 104 -4.98 -16.60 -2.20
N SER A 105 -4.77 -17.17 -1.02
CA SER A 105 -3.85 -16.66 0.00
C SER A 105 -2.39 -16.67 -0.43
N GLU A 106 -1.96 -17.62 -1.26
CA GLU A 106 -0.57 -17.75 -1.70
C GLU A 106 -0.19 -16.65 -2.70
N ARG A 107 -1.07 -16.30 -3.65
CA ARG A 107 -0.77 -15.21 -4.61
C ARG A 107 -0.62 -13.85 -3.90
N TRP A 108 -1.49 -13.58 -2.93
CA TRP A 108 -1.36 -12.41 -2.07
C TRP A 108 -0.08 -12.46 -1.21
N GLU A 109 0.25 -13.61 -0.63
CA GLU A 109 1.47 -13.75 0.17
C GLU A 109 2.75 -13.56 -0.66
N GLN A 110 2.79 -14.03 -1.91
CA GLN A 110 3.90 -13.76 -2.83
C GLN A 110 4.10 -12.26 -3.06
N PHE A 111 3.02 -11.51 -3.29
CA PHE A 111 3.06 -10.06 -3.41
C PHE A 111 3.59 -9.38 -2.13
N PHE A 112 3.12 -9.79 -0.95
CA PHE A 112 3.58 -9.22 0.32
C PHE A 112 5.05 -9.54 0.61
N ALA A 113 5.47 -10.79 0.41
CA ALA A 113 6.83 -11.24 0.62
C ALA A 113 7.82 -10.52 -0.31
N TYR A 114 7.46 -10.40 -1.59
CA TYR A 114 8.25 -9.64 -2.56
C TYR A 114 8.41 -8.19 -2.12
N THR A 115 7.30 -7.52 -1.82
CA THR A 115 7.31 -6.10 -1.46
C THR A 115 8.15 -5.85 -0.21
N ALA A 116 8.00 -6.67 0.83
CA ALA A 116 8.76 -6.55 2.07
C ALA A 116 10.28 -6.72 1.83
N SER A 117 10.68 -7.58 0.88
CA SER A 117 12.09 -7.77 0.52
C SER A 117 12.67 -6.61 -0.28
N LYS A 118 11.88 -6.00 -1.19
CA LYS A 118 12.34 -4.92 -2.08
C LYS A 118 12.30 -3.53 -1.44
N ALA A 119 11.46 -3.35 -0.44
CA ALA A 119 11.35 -2.09 0.30
C ALA A 119 12.52 -1.85 1.26
N GLN A 120 13.38 -2.85 1.50
CA GLN A 120 14.55 -2.73 2.37
C GLN A 120 15.81 -2.51 1.52
N PRO A 121 16.58 -1.44 1.76
CA PRO A 121 17.85 -1.26 1.07
C PRO A 121 18.81 -2.39 1.47
N ALA A 122 19.42 -3.05 0.48
CA ALA A 122 20.44 -4.07 0.72
C ALA A 122 21.61 -3.46 1.51
N ALA A 123 22.05 -4.12 2.58
CA ALA A 123 23.16 -3.65 3.39
C ALA A 123 24.45 -3.59 2.55
N GLY A 124 25.07 -2.41 2.45
CA GLY A 124 26.38 -2.23 1.82
C GLY A 124 26.36 -1.70 0.39
N GLU A 125 25.19 -1.53 -0.24
CA GLU A 125 25.04 -0.80 -1.50
C GLU A 125 24.05 0.34 -1.33
N ALA A 126 24.25 1.43 -2.09
CA ALA A 126 23.19 2.41 -2.31
C ALA A 126 22.11 1.77 -3.20
N SER A 127 21.43 0.75 -2.70
CA SER A 127 20.36 0.07 -3.42
C SER A 127 19.22 1.07 -3.59
N ARG A 128 19.08 1.58 -4.81
CA ARG A 128 17.94 2.42 -5.18
C ARG A 128 16.75 1.49 -5.36
N LEU A 129 15.61 1.89 -4.78
CA LEU A 129 14.34 1.24 -5.06
C LEU A 129 14.12 1.16 -6.57
N GLN A 130 13.67 0.01 -7.04
CA GLN A 130 13.33 -0.22 -8.44
C GLN A 130 11.83 -0.03 -8.63
N SER A 131 11.43 0.77 -9.62
CA SER A 131 10.02 0.96 -9.93
C SER A 131 9.43 -0.29 -10.61
N ALA A 132 8.18 -0.60 -10.29
CA ALA A 132 7.33 -1.51 -11.04
C ALA A 132 6.77 -0.85 -12.31
N LEU A 133 6.92 0.45 -12.52
CA LEU A 133 6.44 1.13 -13.72
C LEU A 133 7.45 1.06 -14.85
N LEU A 134 6.96 0.88 -16.08
CA LEU A 134 7.76 1.01 -17.30
C LEU A 134 8.01 2.47 -17.64
N GLN A 135 9.17 2.75 -18.25
CA GLN A 135 9.46 4.03 -18.87
C GLN A 135 8.37 4.40 -19.88
N SER A 136 8.15 5.70 -20.06
CA SER A 136 7.19 6.21 -21.03
C SER A 136 7.95 6.84 -22.20
N PRO A 137 7.72 6.39 -23.45
CA PRO A 137 6.83 5.31 -23.85
C PRO A 137 7.35 3.91 -23.43
N PRO A 138 6.46 2.93 -23.19
CA PRO A 138 6.86 1.58 -22.81
C PRO A 138 7.44 0.81 -24.00
N SER A 139 8.33 -0.14 -23.69
CA SER A 139 8.93 -1.07 -24.65
C SER A 139 8.44 -2.48 -24.31
N ILE A 140 7.83 -3.16 -25.29
CA ILE A 140 7.33 -4.54 -25.12
C ILE A 140 8.49 -5.54 -25.08
N ASP A 141 9.43 -5.43 -26.02
CA ASP A 141 10.48 -6.44 -26.21
C ASP A 141 11.62 -6.33 -25.19
N ALA A 142 11.85 -5.13 -24.68
CA ALA A 142 12.90 -4.83 -23.72
C ALA A 142 12.38 -3.80 -22.69
N PRO A 143 11.60 -4.25 -21.69
CA PRO A 143 11.03 -3.34 -20.70
C PRO A 143 12.13 -2.64 -19.91
N VAL A 144 12.05 -1.32 -19.84
CA VAL A 144 12.90 -0.50 -18.99
C VAL A 144 12.06 0.06 -17.87
N ARG A 145 12.43 -0.22 -16.62
CA ARG A 145 11.76 0.33 -15.44
C ARG A 145 12.05 1.82 -15.31
N ARG A 146 11.07 2.58 -14.82
CA ARG A 146 11.27 3.98 -14.45
C ARG A 146 12.22 4.08 -13.26
N GLU A 147 12.95 5.19 -13.23
CA GLU A 147 13.63 5.59 -12.02
C GLU A 147 12.64 6.04 -10.96
N CYS A 148 13.01 5.83 -9.71
CA CYS A 148 12.28 6.36 -8.57
C CYS A 148 12.90 7.68 -8.11
N PRO A 149 12.25 8.83 -8.36
CA PRO A 149 12.75 10.12 -7.89
C PRO A 149 12.65 10.25 -6.36
N ALA A 150 11.70 9.53 -5.76
CA ALA A 150 11.51 9.44 -4.31
C ALA A 150 12.08 8.13 -3.74
N GLN A 151 12.51 8.16 -2.48
CA GLN A 151 13.05 7.00 -1.76
C GLN A 151 11.99 6.32 -0.86
N PHE A 152 10.71 6.64 -1.04
CA PHE A 152 9.62 6.11 -0.21
C PHE A 152 8.94 4.97 -0.97
N PRO A 153 9.06 3.70 -0.53
CA PRO A 153 8.46 2.58 -1.24
C PRO A 153 6.93 2.63 -1.12
N ALA A 154 6.25 2.30 -2.20
CA ALA A 154 4.81 2.21 -2.28
C ALA A 154 4.38 0.99 -3.09
N VAL A 155 3.19 0.49 -2.79
CA VAL A 155 2.50 -0.49 -3.63
C VAL A 155 1.22 0.10 -4.19
N VAL A 156 0.85 -0.35 -5.38
CA VAL A 156 -0.45 -0.07 -5.99
C VAL A 156 -1.26 -1.36 -5.97
N ILE A 157 -2.51 -1.28 -5.52
CA ILE A 157 -3.43 -2.42 -5.48
C ILE A 157 -4.70 -2.05 -6.22
N ASP A 158 -5.04 -2.86 -7.21
CA ASP A 158 -6.25 -2.70 -7.99
C ASP A 158 -7.49 -3.10 -7.17
N LEU A 159 -8.55 -2.32 -7.32
CA LEU A 159 -9.85 -2.57 -6.72
C LEU A 159 -10.91 -3.02 -7.73
N ASP A 160 -10.68 -2.78 -9.02
CA ASP A 160 -11.67 -3.15 -10.01
C ASP A 160 -11.74 -4.68 -10.14
N ASP A 161 -12.81 -5.16 -10.75
CA ASP A 161 -13.04 -6.57 -11.03
C ASP A 161 -13.00 -6.69 -12.53
N ARG A 162 -11.81 -6.97 -13.05
CA ARG A 162 -11.52 -6.95 -14.49
C ARG A 162 -11.96 -5.62 -15.13
N SER A 163 -12.65 -5.72 -16.26
CA SER A 163 -13.33 -4.61 -16.94
C SER A 163 -14.50 -3.98 -16.18
N THR A 164 -14.91 -4.47 -15.02
CA THR A 164 -15.98 -3.88 -14.18
C THR A 164 -15.41 -2.95 -13.10
N PRO A 165 -15.79 -1.66 -13.05
CA PRO A 165 -15.34 -0.77 -11.99
C PRO A 165 -15.68 -1.29 -10.59
N PHE A 166 -14.83 -0.98 -9.62
CA PHE A 166 -15.03 -1.38 -8.23
C PHE A 166 -16.43 -1.04 -7.72
N ALA A 167 -17.05 -1.99 -7.02
CA ALA A 167 -18.35 -1.84 -6.38
C ALA A 167 -18.16 -1.95 -4.85
N PRO A 168 -18.09 -0.82 -4.12
CA PRO A 168 -17.80 -0.82 -2.69
C PRO A 168 -18.68 -1.75 -1.85
N GLU A 169 -19.95 -1.91 -2.24
CA GLU A 169 -20.92 -2.78 -1.60
C GLU A 169 -20.65 -4.29 -1.75
N ARG A 170 -19.85 -4.70 -2.75
CA ARG A 170 -19.44 -6.10 -2.94
C ARG A 170 -18.26 -6.48 -2.04
N LEU A 171 -17.53 -5.51 -1.49
CA LEU A 171 -16.39 -5.75 -0.61
C LEU A 171 -16.87 -6.01 0.82
N SER A 172 -17.05 -7.28 1.18
CA SER A 172 -17.59 -7.68 2.49
C SER A 172 -16.52 -7.94 3.55
N ALA A 173 -15.41 -8.58 3.18
CA ALA A 173 -14.30 -8.90 4.06
C ALA A 173 -12.99 -8.98 3.28
N ALA A 174 -11.87 -8.70 3.94
CA ALA A 174 -10.56 -8.96 3.38
C ALA A 174 -10.38 -10.46 3.07
N PRO A 175 -9.83 -10.83 1.90
CA PRO A 175 -9.40 -12.21 1.68
C PRO A 175 -8.40 -12.68 2.75
N ALA A 176 -8.35 -14.00 2.96
CA ALA A 176 -7.54 -14.59 4.01
C ALA A 176 -6.06 -14.17 3.90
N GLY A 177 -5.50 -13.64 4.99
CA GLY A 177 -4.12 -13.15 5.06
C GLY A 177 -3.88 -11.74 4.50
N THR A 178 -4.78 -11.20 3.68
CA THR A 178 -4.57 -9.89 3.01
C THR A 178 -4.52 -8.73 4.00
N ALA A 179 -5.44 -8.68 4.97
CA ALA A 179 -5.43 -7.62 5.98
C ALA A 179 -4.14 -7.63 6.84
N GLU A 180 -3.64 -8.82 7.20
CA GLU A 180 -2.40 -8.96 7.97
C GLU A 180 -1.19 -8.56 7.13
N GLY A 181 -1.10 -9.02 5.88
CA GLY A 181 -0.04 -8.64 4.95
C GLY A 181 0.06 -7.12 4.76
N LEU A 182 -1.08 -6.46 4.54
CA LEU A 182 -1.15 -4.99 4.45
C LEU A 182 -0.70 -4.31 5.74
N ALA A 183 -1.11 -4.81 6.91
CA ALA A 183 -0.65 -4.29 8.19
C ALA A 183 0.88 -4.39 8.33
N ARG A 184 1.50 -5.50 7.89
CA ARG A 184 2.97 -5.66 7.86
C ARG A 184 3.63 -4.64 6.93
N LEU A 185 3.09 -4.41 5.73
CA LEU A 185 3.63 -3.42 4.80
C LEU A 185 3.62 -2.00 5.42
N ARG A 186 2.49 -1.60 6.01
CA ARG A 186 2.36 -0.29 6.67
C ARG A 186 3.30 -0.14 7.86
N ALA A 187 3.46 -1.19 8.66
CA ALA A 187 4.42 -1.21 9.77
C ALA A 187 5.87 -1.04 9.30
N ALA A 188 6.20 -1.55 8.12
CA ALA A 188 7.50 -1.36 7.46
C ALA A 188 7.66 0.02 6.80
N GLY A 189 6.64 0.89 6.85
CA GLY A 189 6.69 2.23 6.26
C GLY A 189 6.45 2.26 4.74
N ILE A 190 5.89 1.18 4.18
CA ILE A 190 5.51 1.11 2.77
C ILE A 190 4.13 1.75 2.60
N THR A 191 4.02 2.66 1.64
CA THR A 191 2.75 3.34 1.34
C THR A 191 1.84 2.41 0.54
N VAL A 192 0.56 2.30 0.92
CA VAL A 192 -0.43 1.54 0.15
C VAL A 192 -1.30 2.50 -0.64
N LEU A 193 -1.38 2.29 -1.96
CA LEU A 193 -2.19 3.05 -2.90
C LEU A 193 -3.26 2.14 -3.49
N TRP A 194 -4.53 2.49 -3.30
CA TRP A 194 -5.65 1.77 -3.89
C TRP A 194 -6.08 2.44 -5.19
N ILE A 195 -6.14 1.72 -6.30
CA ILE A 195 -6.48 2.30 -7.60
C ILE A 195 -7.78 1.73 -8.16
N SER A 196 -8.60 2.57 -8.78
CA SER A 196 -9.87 2.15 -9.40
C SER A 196 -10.28 3.10 -10.51
N ARG A 197 -11.10 2.62 -11.46
CA ARG A 197 -11.81 3.43 -12.45
C ARG A 197 -13.00 4.22 -11.89
N LEU A 198 -13.32 4.07 -10.60
CA LEU A 198 -14.33 4.92 -9.97
C LEU A 198 -13.93 6.41 -10.03
N PRO A 199 -14.91 7.32 -10.19
CA PRO A 199 -14.63 8.74 -10.17
C PRO A 199 -14.31 9.22 -8.75
N ALA A 200 -13.50 10.28 -8.64
CA ALA A 200 -13.02 10.85 -7.38
C ALA A 200 -14.14 11.18 -6.37
N GLY A 201 -15.34 11.54 -6.83
CA GLY A 201 -16.50 11.77 -5.98
C GLY A 201 -16.96 10.56 -5.16
N ARG A 202 -16.48 9.35 -5.48
CA ARG A 202 -16.76 8.10 -4.75
C ARG A 202 -15.74 7.79 -3.65
N ALA A 203 -14.72 8.64 -3.44
CA ALA A 203 -13.65 8.40 -2.46
C ALA A 203 -14.16 8.05 -1.05
N GLY A 204 -15.21 8.73 -0.59
CA GLY A 204 -15.83 8.45 0.71
C GLY A 204 -16.43 7.04 0.80
N ASP A 205 -17.02 6.53 -0.28
CA ASP A 205 -17.62 5.19 -0.32
C ASP A 205 -16.53 4.11 -0.31
N VAL A 206 -15.49 4.31 -1.12
CA VAL A 206 -14.33 3.41 -1.19
C VAL A 206 -13.64 3.32 0.16
N ALA A 207 -13.34 4.47 0.79
CA ALA A 207 -12.71 4.51 2.11
C ALA A 207 -13.58 3.87 3.21
N ARG A 208 -14.91 3.92 3.10
CA ARG A 208 -15.80 3.19 4.03
C ARG A 208 -15.72 1.68 3.82
N ALA A 209 -15.76 1.22 2.57
CA ALA A 209 -15.68 -0.21 2.25
C ALA A 209 -14.32 -0.82 2.65
N LEU A 210 -13.22 -0.12 2.43
CA LEU A 210 -11.88 -0.56 2.84
C LEU A 210 -11.75 -0.67 4.38
N ARG A 211 -12.35 0.26 5.13
CA ARG A 211 -12.41 0.18 6.59
C ARG A 211 -13.28 -0.98 7.07
N ALA A 212 -14.49 -1.09 6.52
CA ALA A 212 -15.47 -2.11 6.92
C ALA A 212 -14.97 -3.53 6.65
N SER A 213 -14.26 -3.75 5.55
CA SER A 213 -13.66 -5.04 5.20
C SER A 213 -12.40 -5.38 6.00
N GLY A 214 -11.82 -4.41 6.73
CA GLY A 214 -10.57 -4.57 7.46
C GLY A 214 -9.30 -4.45 6.61
N LEU A 215 -9.42 -4.08 5.32
CA LEU A 215 -8.26 -3.86 4.45
C LEU A 215 -7.49 -2.60 4.84
N ASP A 216 -8.16 -1.51 5.18
CA ASP A 216 -7.57 -0.28 5.74
C ASP A 216 -8.34 0.19 6.98
N PRO A 217 -8.19 -0.48 8.14
CA PRO A 217 -9.01 -0.21 9.32
C PRO A 217 -8.75 1.17 9.94
N GLN A 218 -7.59 1.78 9.66
CA GLN A 218 -7.22 3.10 10.18
C GLN A 218 -7.52 4.23 9.19
N GLY A 219 -7.92 3.92 7.95
CA GLY A 219 -8.19 4.93 6.91
C GLY A 219 -6.95 5.74 6.53
N GLN A 220 -5.77 5.12 6.56
CA GLN A 220 -4.48 5.81 6.36
C GLN A 220 -3.93 5.65 4.94
N ASP A 221 -4.53 4.78 4.13
CA ASP A 221 -4.08 4.55 2.76
C ASP A 221 -4.60 5.62 1.82
N GLN A 222 -3.93 5.77 0.67
CA GLN A 222 -4.29 6.78 -0.32
C GLN A 222 -5.06 6.14 -1.47
N LEU A 223 -6.05 6.88 -1.99
CA LEU A 223 -6.88 6.42 -3.11
C LEU A 223 -6.42 7.10 -4.40
N LEU A 224 -6.31 6.34 -5.48
CA LEU A 224 -6.07 6.80 -6.84
C LEU A 224 -7.34 6.56 -7.66
N LEU A 225 -8.25 7.54 -7.64
CA LEU A 225 -9.51 7.51 -8.39
C LEU A 225 -9.45 8.46 -9.59
N LEU A 226 -10.26 8.19 -10.62
CA LEU A 226 -10.27 9.03 -11.83
C LEU A 226 -10.82 10.42 -11.50
N ARG A 227 -10.06 11.47 -11.82
CA ARG A 227 -10.47 12.86 -11.56
C ARG A 227 -11.42 13.38 -12.64
N SER A 228 -11.31 12.81 -13.83
CA SER A 228 -12.12 13.15 -15.01
C SER A 228 -12.37 11.90 -15.86
N GLY A 229 -13.30 11.99 -16.83
CA GLY A 229 -13.57 10.88 -17.75
C GLY A 229 -12.44 10.59 -18.74
N GLU A 230 -11.48 11.50 -18.90
CA GLU A 230 -10.30 11.33 -19.75
C GLU A 230 -9.09 10.74 -19.00
N ASP A 231 -9.16 10.71 -17.66
CA ASP A 231 -8.12 10.12 -16.83
C ASP A 231 -8.07 8.61 -17.02
N ARG A 232 -6.86 8.06 -16.98
CA ARG A 232 -6.62 6.61 -17.03
C ARG A 232 -5.81 6.19 -15.82
N LYS A 233 -5.98 4.96 -15.36
CA LYS A 233 -5.20 4.40 -14.24
C LYS A 233 -3.69 4.56 -14.45
N GLN A 234 -3.23 4.42 -15.71
CA GLN A 234 -1.82 4.60 -16.06
C GLN A 234 -1.28 5.99 -15.69
N VAL A 235 -2.05 7.04 -15.95
CA VAL A 235 -1.66 8.42 -15.60
C VAL A 235 -1.54 8.57 -14.08
N LEU A 236 -2.49 8.03 -13.32
CA LEU A 236 -2.48 8.09 -11.86
C LEU A 236 -1.26 7.37 -11.26
N ARG A 237 -0.93 6.17 -11.75
CA ARG A 237 0.28 5.45 -11.34
C ARG A 237 1.55 6.25 -11.65
N GLN A 238 1.61 6.83 -12.85
CA GLN A 238 2.78 7.59 -13.28
C GLN A 238 2.99 8.87 -12.48
N GLU A 239 1.91 9.59 -12.14
CA GLU A 239 1.94 10.76 -11.28
C GLU A 239 2.29 10.39 -9.83
N ALA A 240 1.73 9.29 -9.31
CA ALA A 240 2.05 8.79 -7.97
C ALA A 240 3.54 8.49 -7.82
N ASN A 241 4.16 7.87 -8.84
CA ASN A 241 5.58 7.53 -8.83
C ASN A 241 6.53 8.75 -8.84
N LEU A 242 6.01 9.98 -8.92
CA LEU A 242 6.80 11.20 -8.74
C LEU A 242 7.05 11.51 -7.26
N ASP A 243 6.16 11.08 -6.36
CA ASP A 243 6.22 11.38 -4.92
C ASP A 243 6.61 10.15 -4.08
N VAL A 244 6.34 8.96 -4.60
CA VAL A 244 6.73 7.67 -4.02
C VAL A 244 7.39 6.80 -5.10
N CYS A 245 8.05 5.73 -4.69
CA CYS A 245 8.54 4.70 -5.60
C CYS A 245 7.55 3.54 -5.61
N VAL A 246 6.77 3.38 -6.68
CA VAL A 246 5.88 2.22 -6.82
C VAL A 246 6.76 1.00 -7.07
N VAL A 247 6.97 0.15 -6.06
CA VAL A 247 7.86 -1.02 -6.13
C VAL A 247 7.13 -2.31 -6.52
N ALA A 248 5.81 -2.35 -6.33
CA ALA A 248 4.98 -3.48 -6.74
C ALA A 248 3.55 -3.03 -7.06
N ILE A 249 2.89 -3.78 -7.95
CA ILE A 249 1.51 -3.61 -8.35
C ILE A 249 0.80 -4.97 -8.24
N ALA A 250 -0.34 -5.00 -7.59
CA ALA A 250 -1.23 -6.15 -7.53
C ALA A 250 -2.53 -5.84 -8.27
N GLY A 251 -2.97 -6.74 -9.15
CA GLY A 251 -4.21 -6.64 -9.92
C GLY A 251 -4.66 -8.00 -10.41
N ASP A 252 -5.88 -8.11 -10.92
CA ASP A 252 -6.47 -9.35 -11.42
C ASP A 252 -6.34 -9.48 -12.95
N GLU A 253 -5.96 -8.41 -13.66
CA GLU A 253 -5.66 -8.42 -15.09
C GLU A 253 -4.29 -7.81 -15.42
N ARG A 254 -3.70 -8.22 -16.55
CA ARG A 254 -2.39 -7.67 -16.99
C ARG A 254 -2.43 -6.16 -17.24
N SER A 255 -3.59 -5.61 -17.64
CA SER A 255 -3.80 -4.18 -17.87
C SER A 255 -3.77 -3.33 -16.60
N ASP A 256 -3.88 -3.94 -15.42
CA ASP A 256 -3.69 -3.24 -14.15
C ASP A 256 -2.24 -2.82 -13.94
N PHE A 257 -1.30 -3.49 -14.60
CA PHE A 257 0.13 -3.18 -14.51
C PHE A 257 0.55 -2.08 -15.49
N ASP A 258 0.11 -2.20 -16.74
CA ASP A 258 0.35 -1.21 -17.80
C ASP A 258 -0.78 -1.22 -18.85
N GLU A 259 -1.24 -0.03 -19.25
CA GLU A 259 -2.35 0.10 -20.22
C GLU A 259 -2.02 -0.49 -21.61
N LEU A 260 -0.73 -0.72 -21.90
CA LEU A 260 -0.29 -1.36 -23.13
C LEU A 260 -1.00 -2.69 -23.41
N PHE A 261 -1.31 -3.48 -22.38
CA PHE A 261 -2.01 -4.75 -22.53
C PHE A 261 -3.42 -4.59 -23.13
N ASP A 262 -4.08 -3.45 -22.92
CA ASP A 262 -5.41 -3.16 -23.52
C ASP A 262 -5.33 -2.93 -25.03
N TYR A 263 -4.14 -2.64 -25.55
CA TYR A 263 -3.91 -2.32 -26.97
C TYR A 263 -3.30 -3.48 -27.77
N LEU A 264 -2.99 -4.60 -27.11
CA LEU A 264 -2.46 -5.77 -27.79
C LEU A 264 -3.56 -6.46 -28.60
N ARG A 265 -3.26 -6.77 -29.87
CA ARG A 265 -4.14 -7.62 -30.68
C ARG A 265 -4.15 -9.06 -30.18
N ASP A 266 -3.00 -9.53 -29.75
CA ASP A 266 -2.79 -10.84 -29.13
C ASP A 266 -2.40 -10.61 -27.66
N PRO A 267 -3.25 -10.98 -26.69
CA PRO A 267 -2.97 -10.82 -25.26
C PRO A 267 -1.65 -11.46 -24.79
N ASP A 268 -1.20 -12.51 -25.49
CA ASP A 268 0.06 -13.21 -25.21
C ASP A 268 1.24 -12.69 -26.02
N GLY A 269 1.01 -11.67 -26.86
CA GLY A 269 2.02 -11.09 -27.74
C GLY A 269 3.10 -10.26 -27.02
N ALA A 270 2.93 -9.97 -25.72
CA ALA A 270 3.86 -9.16 -24.94
C ALA A 270 4.85 -9.99 -24.10
N VAL A 271 5.43 -11.04 -24.70
CA VAL A 271 6.35 -11.97 -24.03
C VAL A 271 7.54 -11.26 -23.37
N GLY A 272 8.03 -10.16 -23.95
CA GLY A 272 9.13 -9.38 -23.36
C GLY A 272 8.79 -8.74 -22.00
N LEU A 273 7.50 -8.62 -21.66
CA LEU A 273 7.03 -8.13 -20.36
C LEU A 273 6.89 -9.24 -19.31
N TYR A 274 6.90 -10.52 -19.69
CA TYR A 274 6.71 -11.64 -18.75
C TYR A 274 7.73 -11.66 -17.60
N PRO A 275 9.01 -11.25 -17.77
CA PRO A 275 9.94 -11.12 -16.66
C PRO A 275 9.52 -10.15 -15.55
N MET A 276 8.56 -9.24 -15.80
CA MET A 276 8.00 -8.36 -14.77
C MET A 276 7.03 -9.10 -13.85
N MET A 277 6.45 -10.22 -14.30
CA MET A 277 5.51 -11.03 -13.53
C MET A 277 6.24 -11.74 -12.38
N GLY A 278 5.75 -11.56 -11.16
CA GLY A 278 6.45 -11.98 -9.94
C GLY A 278 7.68 -11.12 -9.58
N ASP A 279 8.04 -10.15 -10.43
CA ASP A 279 9.08 -9.15 -10.16
C ASP A 279 8.45 -7.74 -10.23
N GLY A 280 7.53 -7.46 -9.32
CA GLY A 280 6.87 -6.17 -9.22
C GLY A 280 5.48 -6.12 -9.84
N TRP A 281 5.11 -7.07 -10.71
CA TRP A 281 3.73 -7.25 -11.16
C TRP A 281 3.17 -8.57 -10.64
N PHE A 282 2.03 -8.53 -9.96
CA PHE A 282 1.46 -9.68 -9.29
C PHE A 282 0.00 -9.85 -9.69
N LEU A 283 -0.30 -10.93 -10.42
CA LEU A 283 -1.66 -11.37 -10.67
C LEU A 283 -2.24 -12.00 -9.41
N VAL A 284 -3.20 -11.32 -8.80
CA VAL A 284 -3.89 -11.73 -7.57
C VAL A 284 -5.39 -11.86 -7.82
N PRO A 285 -6.12 -12.68 -7.05
CA PRO A 285 -7.57 -12.74 -7.15
C PRO A 285 -8.21 -11.42 -6.75
N SER A 286 -9.33 -11.09 -7.41
CA SER A 286 -10.11 -9.89 -7.10
C SER A 286 -10.49 -9.83 -5.62
N LEU A 287 -10.44 -8.63 -5.05
CA LEU A 287 -10.84 -8.40 -3.66
C LEU A 287 -12.36 -8.53 -3.45
N THR A 288 -13.15 -8.33 -4.51
CA THR A 288 -14.62 -8.44 -4.46
C THR A 288 -15.15 -9.79 -4.93
N ASP A 289 -14.33 -10.56 -5.64
CA ASP A 289 -14.63 -11.93 -6.04
C ASP A 289 -13.40 -12.83 -5.93
N PRO A 290 -12.93 -13.15 -4.71
CA PRO A 290 -11.71 -13.94 -4.52
C PRO A 290 -11.84 -15.39 -4.98
N GLY A 291 -13.06 -15.86 -5.29
CA GLY A 291 -13.31 -17.21 -5.80
C GLY A 291 -13.22 -17.32 -7.33
N ALA A 292 -13.19 -16.19 -8.05
CA ALA A 292 -13.03 -16.19 -9.50
C ALA A 292 -11.63 -16.66 -9.90
N GLU A 293 -11.54 -17.46 -10.96
CA GLU A 293 -10.26 -17.81 -11.56
C GLU A 293 -9.55 -16.56 -12.08
N VAL A 294 -8.28 -16.42 -11.69
CA VAL A 294 -7.38 -15.43 -12.28
C VAL A 294 -6.92 -16.01 -13.61
N THR A 295 -7.48 -15.51 -14.70
CA THR A 295 -7.04 -15.85 -16.06
C THR A 295 -5.72 -15.15 -16.33
N GLU A 296 -4.70 -15.94 -16.65
CA GLU A 296 -3.38 -15.42 -17.03
C GLU A 296 -3.43 -14.60 -18.31
#